data_AF-A0A3D4BZL3-F1
#
_entry.id   AF-A0A3D4BZL3-F1
#
_cell.length_a   1.000
_cell.length_b   1.000
_cell.length_c   1.000
_cell.angle_alpha   90.00
_cell.angle_beta   90.00
_cell.angle_gamma   90.00
#
_symmetry.space_group_name_H-M   'P 1'
#
loop_
_entity.id
_entity.type
_entity.pdbx_description
1 polymer ?
#
loop_
_entity_poly.entity_id
_entity_poly.type
_entity_poly.pdbx_seq_one_letter_code
_entity_poly.pdbx_strand_id
1 'polypeptide(L)'
;MESKVFKQGNYIWECKSSYDPSGEINLTYLKSAIKSVEKRWEREGKPSGYYYVFPINVITNTARQELEKFKQAYQGQVEIDYYDREQVQRLIQNLSKLSNMESLVNYIKQVWKG
;
A
#
# COMPACT_ATOMS: atom_id res chain seq x y z
N MET A 1 1.19 9.02 12.90
CA MET A 1 1.05 8.78 11.46
C MET A 1 -0.44 8.67 11.17
N GLU A 2 -1.08 9.79 10.80
CA GLU A 2 -2.54 9.90 10.67
C GLU A 2 -3.15 8.76 9.85
N SER A 3 -4.01 7.97 10.51
CA SER A 3 -4.77 6.89 9.89
C SER A 3 -5.85 7.46 8.96
N LYS A 4 -5.61 7.36 7.65
CA LYS A 4 -6.51 7.80 6.57
C LYS A 4 -7.43 6.67 6.07
N VAL A 5 -7.70 5.67 6.91
CA VAL A 5 -8.22 4.37 6.43
C VAL A 5 -9.69 4.42 6.00
N PHE A 6 -10.49 5.38 6.50
CA PHE A 6 -11.91 5.50 6.14
C PHE A 6 -12.30 6.96 5.86
N LYS A 7 -11.85 7.48 4.72
CA LYS A 7 -12.35 8.74 4.16
C LYS A 7 -13.49 8.44 3.20
N GLN A 8 -14.46 9.35 3.09
CA GLN A 8 -15.51 9.24 2.08
C GLN A 8 -14.88 9.27 0.68
N GLY A 9 -15.10 8.22 -0.11
CA GLY A 9 -14.49 8.05 -1.43
C GLY A 9 -14.27 6.58 -1.80
N ASN A 10 -13.79 6.33 -3.01
CA ASN A 10 -13.42 4.98 -3.45
C ASN A 10 -11.94 4.72 -3.16
N TYR A 11 -11.65 3.91 -2.14
CA TYR A 11 -10.30 3.57 -1.69
C TYR A 11 -9.96 2.15 -2.11
N ILE A 12 -8.93 2.00 -2.94
CA ILE A 12 -8.51 0.70 -3.47
C ILE A 12 -7.23 0.25 -2.77
N TRP A 13 -7.25 -0.95 -2.23
CA TRP A 13 -6.08 -1.62 -1.66
C TRP A 13 -5.73 -2.80 -2.56
N GLU A 14 -4.52 -2.81 -3.12
CA GLU A 14 -4.12 -3.84 -4.07
C GLU A 14 -2.83 -4.53 -3.63
N CYS A 15 -2.93 -5.83 -3.39
CA CYS A 15 -1.77 -6.67 -3.10
C CYS A 15 -0.97 -6.94 -4.38
N LYS A 16 0.33 -6.69 -4.33
CA LYS A 16 1.26 -6.97 -5.43
C LYS A 16 2.46 -7.76 -4.94
N SER A 17 2.90 -8.68 -5.77
CA SER A 17 4.12 -9.44 -5.53
C SER A 17 4.75 -9.87 -6.83
N SER A 18 6.08 -9.88 -6.87
CA SER A 18 6.85 -10.51 -7.94
C SER A 18 7.69 -11.64 -7.37
N TYR A 19 7.84 -12.71 -8.14
CA TYR A 19 8.83 -13.72 -7.82
C TYR A 19 10.22 -13.23 -8.25
N ASP A 20 11.10 -13.01 -7.28
CA ASP A 20 12.52 -12.72 -7.48
C ASP A 20 13.33 -13.48 -6.42
N PRO A 21 14.41 -14.20 -6.78
CA PRO A 21 15.23 -14.95 -5.82
C PRO A 21 15.82 -14.10 -4.68
N SER A 22 16.04 -12.80 -4.92
CA SER A 22 16.50 -11.86 -3.89
C SER A 22 15.42 -11.51 -2.86
N GLY A 23 14.15 -11.80 -3.16
CA GLY A 23 13.01 -11.30 -2.41
C GLY A 23 12.69 -9.82 -2.64
N GLU A 24 13.40 -9.14 -3.54
CA GLU A 24 13.12 -7.76 -3.92
C GLU A 24 11.94 -7.68 -4.90
N ILE A 25 11.28 -6.52 -4.97
CA ILE A 25 10.29 -6.28 -6.01
C ILE A 25 11.01 -6.11 -7.35
N ASN A 26 10.59 -6.88 -8.35
CA ASN A 26 11.13 -6.74 -9.70
C ASN A 26 10.68 -5.39 -10.30
N LEU A 27 11.64 -4.56 -10.70
CA LEU A 27 11.37 -3.21 -11.19
C LEU A 27 10.52 -3.19 -12.46
N THR A 28 10.76 -4.13 -13.39
CA THR A 28 10.00 -4.24 -14.64
C THR A 28 8.55 -4.61 -14.36
N TYR A 29 8.33 -5.54 -13.43
CA TYR A 29 7.00 -5.87 -12.95
C TYR A 29 6.30 -4.66 -12.35
N LEU A 30 6.96 -3.93 -11.44
CA LEU A 30 6.39 -2.75 -10.80
C LEU A 30 5.94 -1.70 -11.82
N LYS A 31 6.80 -1.37 -12.80
CA LYS A 31 6.48 -0.43 -13.87
C LYS A 31 5.28 -0.89 -14.70
N SER A 32 5.21 -2.18 -15.02
CA SER A 32 4.07 -2.76 -15.73
C SER A 32 2.79 -2.66 -14.90
N ALA A 33 2.85 -2.96 -13.60
CA ALA A 33 1.72 -2.87 -12.69
C ALA A 33 1.19 -1.43 -12.59
N ILE A 34 2.08 -0.43 -12.45
CA ILE A 34 1.70 0.99 -12.47
C ILE A 34 0.98 1.33 -13.78
N LYS A 35 1.56 0.99 -14.93
CA LYS A 35 0.94 1.27 -16.24
C LYS A 35 -0.43 0.62 -16.39
N SER A 36 -0.62 -0.59 -15.86
CA SER A 36 -1.93 -1.25 -15.85
C SER A 36 -2.96 -0.51 -15.00
N VAL A 37 -2.54 0.03 -13.85
CA VAL A 37 -3.39 0.85 -13.00
C VAL A 37 -3.79 2.15 -13.70
N GLU A 38 -2.85 2.85 -14.34
CA GLU A 38 -3.12 4.08 -15.07
C GLU A 38 -4.14 3.86 -16.19
N LYS A 39 -3.95 2.80 -16.99
CA LYS A 39 -4.91 2.40 -18.03
C LYS A 39 -6.30 2.09 -17.46
N ARG A 40 -6.37 1.44 -16.29
CA ARG A 40 -7.64 1.18 -15.62
C ARG A 40 -8.31 2.49 -15.21
N TRP A 41 -7.56 3.44 -14.68
CA TRP A 41 -8.07 4.75 -14.28
C TRP A 41 -8.54 5.63 -15.45
N GLU A 42 -7.90 5.52 -16.61
CA GLU A 42 -8.36 6.17 -17.84
C GLU A 42 -9.73 5.64 -18.29
N ARG A 43 -9.97 4.33 -18.13
CA ARG A 43 -11.22 3.67 -18.55
C ARG A 43 -12.35 3.80 -17.54
N GLU A 44 -12.04 3.63 -16.26
CA GLU A 44 -13.03 3.44 -15.18
C GLU A 44 -13.13 4.64 -14.23
N GLY A 45 -12.24 5.63 -14.39
CA GLY A 45 -12.10 6.74 -13.48
C GLY A 45 -11.08 6.51 -12.36
N LYS A 46 -10.63 7.61 -11.77
CA LYS A 46 -9.63 7.60 -10.70
C LYS A 46 -10.28 7.34 -9.34
N PRO A 47 -9.67 6.51 -8.47
CA PRO A 47 -10.12 6.36 -7.09
C PRO A 47 -9.76 7.60 -6.26
N SER A 48 -10.37 7.74 -5.08
CA SER A 48 -9.97 8.75 -4.10
C SER A 48 -8.64 8.40 -3.44
N GLY A 49 -8.35 7.10 -3.30
CA GLY A 49 -7.06 6.61 -2.80
C GLY A 49 -6.69 5.23 -3.36
N TYR A 50 -5.39 4.98 -3.46
CA TYR A 50 -4.83 3.76 -4.01
C TYR A 50 -3.58 3.33 -3.25
N TYR A 51 -3.63 2.16 -2.62
CA TYR A 51 -2.61 1.68 -1.69
C TYR A 51 -2.05 0.35 -2.18
N TYR A 52 -0.75 0.34 -2.46
CA TYR A 52 -0.06 -0.91 -2.76
C TYR A 52 0.34 -1.63 -1.48
N VAL A 53 0.06 -2.93 -1.41
CA VAL A 53 0.53 -3.79 -0.33
C VAL A 53 1.49 -4.82 -0.90
N PHE A 54 2.74 -4.80 -0.46
CA PHE A 54 3.79 -5.74 -0.88
C PHE A 54 4.11 -6.71 0.26
N PRO A 55 3.35 -7.81 0.41
CA PRO A 55 3.43 -8.65 1.61
C PRO A 55 4.73 -9.45 1.74
N ILE A 56 5.41 -9.72 0.62
CA ILE A 56 6.58 -10.60 0.57
C ILE A 56 7.83 -9.95 -0.01
N ASN A 57 7.69 -8.86 -0.77
CA ASN A 57 8.79 -8.23 -1.48
C ASN A 57 9.40 -7.05 -0.72
N VAL A 58 10.73 -6.93 -0.74
CA VAL A 58 11.45 -5.74 -0.29
C VAL A 58 11.40 -4.66 -1.37
N ILE A 59 11.12 -3.42 -0.96
CA ILE A 59 11.12 -2.26 -1.86
C ILE A 59 12.51 -1.64 -1.87
N THR A 60 13.24 -1.86 -2.96
CA THR A 60 14.55 -1.25 -3.20
C THR A 60 14.46 0.25 -3.39
N ASN A 61 15.59 0.96 -3.29
CA ASN A 61 15.64 2.40 -3.53
C ASN A 61 15.16 2.76 -4.94
N THR A 62 15.50 1.97 -5.96
CA THR A 62 15.06 2.21 -7.34
C THR A 62 13.55 1.99 -7.49
N ALA A 63 13.00 0.93 -6.90
CA ALA A 63 11.56 0.70 -6.90
C ALA A 63 10.80 1.81 -6.15
N ARG A 64 11.36 2.29 -5.03
CA ARG A 64 10.83 3.42 -4.27
C ARG A 64 10.76 4.69 -5.12
N GLN A 65 11.82 4.99 -5.88
CA GLN A 65 11.81 6.15 -6.78
C GLN A 65 10.69 6.08 -7.82
N GLU A 66 10.38 4.90 -8.36
CA GLU A 66 9.26 4.74 -9.30
C GLU A 66 7.89 4.90 -8.62
N LEU A 67 7.73 4.39 -7.39
CA LEU A 67 6.52 4.62 -6.59
C LEU A 67 6.32 6.10 -6.26
N GLU A 68 7.39 6.82 -5.91
CA GLU A 68 7.33 8.26 -5.64
C GLU A 68 6.98 9.06 -6.90
N LYS A 69 7.54 8.72 -8.07
CA LYS A 69 7.13 9.32 -9.34
C LYS A 69 5.65 9.12 -9.61
N PHE A 70 5.15 7.90 -9.39
CA PHE A 70 3.72 7.59 -9.54
C PHE A 70 2.86 8.41 -8.57
N LYS A 71 3.25 8.50 -7.30
CA LYS A 71 2.57 9.32 -6.29
C LYS A 71 2.54 10.80 -6.66
N GLN A 72 3.65 11.35 -7.14
CA GLN A 72 3.77 12.75 -7.57
C GLN A 72 2.92 13.05 -8.80
N ALA A 73 2.87 12.14 -9.78
CA ALA A 73 2.10 12.34 -11.01
C ALA A 73 0.59 12.54 -10.77
N TYR A 74 0.05 11.99 -9.68
CA TYR A 74 -1.37 12.11 -9.31
C TYR A 74 -1.60 12.89 -8.01
N GLN A 75 -0.61 13.66 -7.57
CA GLN A 75 -0.71 14.46 -6.35
C GLN A 75 -1.91 15.41 -6.41
N GLY A 76 -2.73 15.42 -5.35
CA GLY A 76 -3.96 16.21 -5.27
C GLY A 76 -5.16 15.62 -6.01
N GLN A 77 -4.99 14.55 -6.80
CA GLN A 77 -6.07 13.83 -7.47
C GLN A 77 -6.37 12.48 -6.82
N VAL A 78 -5.31 11.72 -6.51
CA VAL A 78 -5.41 10.39 -5.89
C VAL A 78 -4.46 10.33 -4.71
N GLU A 79 -4.96 9.85 -3.57
CA GLU A 79 -4.10 9.56 -2.44
C GLU A 79 -3.36 8.23 -2.66
N ILE A 80 -2.08 8.30 -3.03
CA ILE A 80 -1.26 7.11 -3.32
C ILE A 80 -0.30 6.85 -2.17
N ASP A 81 -0.27 5.61 -1.68
CA ASP A 81 0.73 5.13 -0.73
C ASP A 81 1.09 3.66 -0.93
N TYR A 82 2.10 3.19 -0.20
CA TYR A 82 2.50 1.79 -0.24
C TYR A 82 2.99 1.26 1.10
N TYR A 83 2.82 -0.05 1.31
CA TYR A 83 3.29 -0.78 2.48
C TYR A 83 4.22 -1.90 2.04
N ASP A 84 5.47 -1.85 2.52
CA ASP A 84 6.47 -2.88 2.24
C ASP A 84 6.30 -4.11 3.14
N ARG A 85 7.08 -5.15 2.82
CA ARG A 85 7.10 -6.42 3.57
C ARG A 85 7.28 -6.23 5.07
N GLU A 86 8.18 -5.34 5.50
CA GLU A 86 8.48 -5.18 6.93
C GLU A 86 7.32 -4.55 7.67
N GLN A 87 6.69 -3.52 7.08
CA GLN A 87 5.50 -2.89 7.63
C GLN A 87 4.34 -3.89 7.71
N VAL A 88 4.13 -4.70 6.67
CA VAL A 88 3.09 -5.75 6.66
C VAL A 88 3.38 -6.83 7.71
N GLN A 89 4.61 -7.29 7.84
CA GLN A 89 5.00 -8.28 8.85
C GLN A 89 4.82 -7.74 10.27
N ARG A 90 5.20 -6.48 10.54
CA ARG A 90 4.96 -5.84 11.83
C ARG A 90 3.48 -5.75 12.14
N LEU A 91 2.64 -5.42 11.16
CA LEU A 91 1.18 -5.43 11.33
C LEU A 91 0.67 -6.82 11.71
N ILE A 92 1.06 -7.86 10.96
CA ILE A 92 0.65 -9.24 11.23
C ILE A 92 1.09 -9.68 12.64
N GLN A 93 2.34 -9.39 13.02
CA GLN A 93 2.86 -9.71 14.35
C GLN A 93 2.18 -8.96 15.49
N ASN A 94 1.73 -7.73 15.25
CA ASN A 94 0.99 -6.97 16.25
C ASN A 94 -0.43 -7.50 16.39
N LEU A 95 -1.08 -7.83 15.26
CA LEU A 95 -2.41 -8.42 15.27
C LEU A 95 -2.43 -9.81 15.90
N SER A 96 -1.40 -10.63 15.70
CA SER A 96 -1.33 -11.98 16.28
C SER A 96 -1.20 -12.00 17.80
N LYS A 97 -0.79 -10.88 18.42
CA LYS A 97 -0.72 -10.73 19.88
C LYS A 97 -2.08 -10.38 20.51
N LEU A 98 -3.09 -10.07 19.70
CA LEU A 98 -4.41 -9.67 20.16
C LEU A 98 -5.24 -10.93 20.40
N SER A 99 -5.56 -11.19 21.67
CA SER A 99 -6.26 -12.41 22.10
C SER A 99 -7.79 -12.27 22.15
N ASN A 100 -8.31 -11.05 21.99
CA ASN A 100 -9.74 -10.77 22.06
C ASN A 100 -10.13 -9.50 21.28
N MET A 101 -11.44 -9.34 21.06
CA MET A 101 -12.02 -8.23 20.30
C MET A 101 -11.73 -6.86 20.92
N GLU A 102 -11.69 -6.75 22.25
CA GLU A 102 -11.40 -5.48 22.93
C GLU A 102 -9.96 -5.01 22.64
N SER A 103 -9.01 -5.94 22.65
CA SER A 103 -7.61 -5.69 22.31
C SER A 103 -7.46 -5.22 20.86
N LEU A 104 -8.24 -5.80 19.93
CA LEU A 104 -8.32 -5.34 18.55
C LEU A 104 -8.86 -3.91 18.44
N VAL A 105 -9.96 -3.60 19.11
CA VAL A 105 -10.54 -2.25 19.12
C VAL A 105 -9.55 -1.23 19.70
N ASN A 106 -8.86 -1.56 20.79
CA ASN A 106 -7.87 -0.69 21.41
C ASN A 106 -6.65 -0.46 20.52
N TYR A 107 -6.16 -1.52 19.85
CA TYR A 107 -5.09 -1.40 18.87
C TYR A 107 -5.49 -0.47 17.72
N ILE A 108 -6.68 -0.66 17.14
CA ILE A 108 -7.20 0.20 16.07
C ILE A 108 -7.26 1.66 16.55
N LYS A 109 -7.79 1.93 17.76
CA LYS A 109 -7.86 3.28 18.33
C LYS A 109 -6.49 3.93 18.53
N GLN A 110 -5.48 3.16 18.93
CA GLN A 110 -4.11 3.67 19.09
C GLN A 110 -3.47 4.03 17.75
N VAL A 111 -3.62 3.15 16.74
CA VAL A 111 -3.16 3.43 15.37
C VAL A 111 -3.95 4.59 14.75
N TRP A 112 -5.19 4.83 15.20
CA TRP A 112 -6.05 5.90 14.67
C TRP A 112 -5.75 7.31 15.23
N LYS A 113 -5.29 7.43 16.48
CA LYS A 113 -4.99 8.73 17.11
C LYS A 113 -3.63 9.33 16.72
N GLY A 114 -2.73 8.53 16.16
CA GLY A 114 -1.39 8.96 15.78
C GLY A 114 -1.39 9.61 14.42
#